data_AF-A0A3B0ADK8-F1
#
_entry.id   AF-A0A3B0ADK8-F1
#
_cell.length_a   1.000
_cell.length_b   1.000
_cell.length_c   1.000
_cell.angle_alpha   90.00
_cell.angle_beta   90.00
_cell.angle_gamma   90.00
#
_symmetry.space_group_name_H-M   'P 1'
#
loop_
_entity.id
_entity.type
_entity.pdbx_description
1 polymer ?
#
loop_
_entity_poly.entity_id
_entity_poly.type
_entity_poly.pdbx_seq_one_letter_code
_entity_poly.pdbx_strand_id
1 'polypeptide(L)'
;MMILGLVKWMQPVHGYDVRRELLSWNADKWANVQPGSIYHALRKLTEEGLLRAVATEQVGGRPARTTYEVTPKGEDEFDGLLRGHWWQVEDTADPFAAAFSFLPAMPREEAAAALRNRAIQLRARVDWMRASLDSNWLRETKPVHVGWMFELWSARAEAEVAWCERIAERIEAGVSYLPAGLERAEGWSGWQERLPDRPFDAK
;
A
#
# COMPACT_ATOMS: atom_id res chain seq x y z
N MET A 1 -5.86 12.32 5.08
CA MET A 1 -5.31 12.06 6.42
C MET A 1 -3.82 12.43 6.57
N MET A 2 -2.87 11.74 5.89
CA MET A 2 -1.42 11.91 6.15
C MET A 2 -0.89 13.35 6.14
N ILE A 3 -1.20 14.13 5.09
CA ILE A 3 -0.75 15.52 4.97
C ILE A 3 -1.35 16.39 6.09
N LEU A 4 -2.64 16.20 6.39
CA LEU A 4 -3.35 16.93 7.43
C LEU A 4 -2.77 16.64 8.82
N GLY A 5 -2.49 15.37 9.13
CA GLY A 5 -1.84 14.95 10.37
C GLY A 5 -0.43 15.51 10.53
N LEU A 6 0.36 15.50 9.46
CA LEU A 6 1.71 16.04 9.50
C LEU A 6 1.72 17.57 9.71
N VAL A 7 0.82 18.29 9.05
CA VAL A 7 0.64 19.73 9.33
C VAL A 7 0.21 19.94 10.77
N LYS A 8 -0.76 19.18 11.29
CA LYS A 8 -1.19 19.26 12.69
C LYS A 8 -0.02 19.08 13.68
N TRP A 9 0.93 18.20 13.39
CA TRP A 9 2.10 17.95 14.26
C TRP A 9 3.20 19.02 14.15
N MET A 10 3.43 19.57 12.96
CA MET A 10 4.56 20.47 12.70
C MET A 10 4.16 21.95 12.65
N GLN A 11 2.87 22.26 12.73
CA GLN A 11 2.36 23.62 12.51
C GLN A 11 2.94 24.68 13.46
N PRO A 12 3.11 25.92 12.99
CA PRO A 12 2.99 26.33 11.58
C PRO A 12 4.14 25.76 10.73
N VAL A 13 3.84 25.18 9.56
CA VAL A 13 4.83 24.45 8.74
C VAL A 13 4.81 24.85 7.26
N HIS A 14 5.97 24.95 6.63
CA HIS A 14 6.04 25.16 5.19
C HIS A 14 5.71 23.89 4.40
N GLY A 15 5.03 24.05 3.26
CA GLY A 15 4.73 22.92 2.37
C GLY A 15 5.97 22.15 1.89
N TYR A 16 7.12 22.82 1.80
CA TYR A 16 8.40 22.16 1.51
C TYR A 16 8.83 21.22 2.64
N ASP A 17 8.70 21.62 3.90
CA ASP A 17 9.09 20.80 5.05
C ASP A 17 8.11 19.62 5.22
N VAL A 18 6.81 19.83 4.98
CA VAL A 18 5.81 18.74 4.89
C VAL A 18 6.22 17.71 3.84
N ARG A 19 6.59 18.17 2.63
CA ARG A 19 7.08 17.28 1.58
C ARG A 19 8.35 16.56 1.99
N ARG A 20 9.34 17.26 2.54
CA ARG A 20 10.61 16.67 2.96
C ARG A 20 10.39 15.56 3.98
N GLU A 21 9.50 15.78 4.94
CA GLU A 21 9.23 14.80 6.01
C GLU A 21 8.49 13.57 5.47
N LEU A 22 7.48 13.73 4.61
CA LEU A 22 6.80 12.58 3.99
C LEU A 22 7.75 11.73 3.13
N LEU A 23 8.72 12.36 2.47
CA LEU A 23 9.76 11.66 1.71
C LEU A 23 10.76 10.96 2.64
N SER A 24 11.11 11.56 3.77
CA SER A 24 12.00 10.92 4.76
C SER A 24 11.37 9.65 5.35
N TRP A 25 10.03 9.57 5.37
CA TRP A 25 9.27 8.39 5.78
C TRP A 25 9.09 7.35 4.67
N ASN A 26 9.56 7.62 3.44
CA ASN A 26 9.22 6.84 2.25
C ASN A 26 7.70 6.62 2.11
N ALA A 27 6.89 7.65 2.41
CA ALA A 27 5.42 7.55 2.42
C ALA A 27 4.82 7.24 1.03
N ASP A 28 5.57 7.44 -0.04
CA ASP A 28 5.25 6.98 -1.39
C ASP A 28 5.10 5.45 -1.45
N LYS A 29 5.92 4.71 -0.69
CA LYS A 29 5.96 3.23 -0.73
C LYS A 29 4.84 2.56 0.06
N TRP A 30 4.26 3.24 1.06
CA TRP A 30 3.31 2.61 1.99
C TRP A 30 2.02 3.40 2.22
N ALA A 31 2.01 4.71 1.96
CA ALA A 31 0.82 5.56 2.07
C ALA A 31 0.35 6.13 0.71
N ASN A 32 0.96 5.70 -0.40
CA ASN A 32 0.68 6.19 -1.75
C ASN A 32 0.73 7.73 -1.87
N VAL A 33 1.59 8.38 -1.06
CA VAL A 33 1.74 9.83 -1.08
C VAL A 33 2.77 10.21 -2.13
N GLN A 34 2.29 10.61 -3.31
CA GLN A 34 3.17 10.97 -4.42
C GLN A 34 3.81 12.36 -4.20
N PRO A 35 5.14 12.49 -4.36
CA PRO A 35 5.83 13.76 -4.11
C PRO A 35 5.25 14.95 -4.89
N GLY A 36 4.76 14.69 -6.11
CA GLY A 36 4.16 15.69 -6.99
C GLY A 36 2.76 16.16 -6.58
N SER A 37 2.01 15.36 -5.81
CA SER A 37 0.64 15.71 -5.40
C SER A 37 0.58 16.50 -4.09
N ILE A 38 1.68 16.58 -3.32
CA ILE A 38 1.67 17.16 -1.97
C ILE A 38 1.27 18.64 -1.98
N TYR A 39 1.83 19.44 -2.88
CA TYR A 39 1.47 20.87 -2.97
C TYR A 39 0.04 21.08 -3.45
N HIS A 40 -0.44 20.23 -4.37
CA HIS A 40 -1.84 20.24 -4.80
C HIS A 40 -2.77 19.90 -3.63
N ALA A 41 -2.42 18.89 -2.84
CA ALA A 41 -3.19 18.49 -1.67
C ALA A 41 -3.21 19.58 -0.58
N LEU A 42 -2.08 20.24 -0.29
CA LEU A 42 -2.05 21.38 0.65
C LEU A 42 -2.98 22.52 0.21
N ARG A 43 -2.98 22.84 -1.10
CA ARG A 43 -3.89 23.84 -1.66
C ARG A 43 -5.35 23.41 -1.52
N LYS A 44 -5.67 22.18 -1.92
CA LYS A 44 -7.02 21.61 -1.81
C LYS A 44 -7.53 21.61 -0.37
N LEU A 45 -6.72 21.17 0.59
CA LEU A 45 -7.06 21.19 2.01
C LEU A 45 -7.29 22.62 2.54
N THR A 46 -6.60 23.62 1.97
CA THR A 46 -6.82 25.04 2.28
C THR A 46 -8.14 25.54 1.68
N GLU A 47 -8.42 25.21 0.42
CA GLU A 47 -9.69 25.52 -0.26
C GLU A 47 -10.90 24.90 0.46
N GLU A 48 -10.74 23.70 1.00
CA GLU A 48 -11.75 22.99 1.81
C GLU A 48 -11.87 23.55 3.24
N GLY A 49 -11.03 24.51 3.63
CA GLY A 49 -11.01 25.12 4.96
C GLY A 49 -10.49 24.22 6.07
N LEU A 50 -9.79 23.13 5.73
CA LEU A 50 -9.14 22.21 6.68
C LEU A 50 -7.77 22.73 7.12
N LEU A 51 -7.11 23.50 6.24
CA LEU A 51 -5.88 24.23 6.54
C LEU A 51 -6.10 25.74 6.35
N ARG A 52 -5.26 26.55 7.01
CA ARG A 52 -5.15 27.99 6.80
C ARG A 52 -3.71 28.36 6.46
N ALA A 53 -3.53 29.20 5.45
CA ALA A 53 -2.25 29.83 5.14
C ALA A 53 -2.01 31.00 6.11
N VAL A 54 -0.87 31.02 6.79
CA VAL A 54 -0.63 31.93 7.94
C VAL A 54 0.41 33.00 7.62
N ALA A 55 1.49 32.63 6.94
CA ALA A 55 2.50 33.57 6.48
C ALA A 55 2.93 33.20 5.06
N THR A 56 3.20 34.23 4.26
CA THR A 56 3.91 34.11 2.98
C THR A 56 5.18 34.95 3.13
N GLU A 57 6.23 34.36 3.69
CA GLU A 57 7.50 35.06 3.82
C GLU A 57 8.22 35.06 2.46
N GLN A 58 8.54 36.26 1.98
CA GLN A 58 9.41 36.46 0.83
C GLN A 58 10.73 37.06 1.32
N VAL A 59 11.72 36.20 1.59
CA VAL A 59 13.07 36.64 1.95
C VAL A 59 13.87 36.87 0.67
N GLY A 60 14.02 38.14 0.29
CA GLY A 60 14.79 38.56 -0.91
C GLY A 60 14.12 38.16 -2.23
N GLY A 61 14.92 37.78 -3.24
CA GLY A 61 14.45 37.38 -4.59
C GLY A 61 13.97 35.93 -4.71
N ARG A 62 13.72 35.22 -3.60
CA ARG A 62 13.24 33.83 -3.62
C ARG A 62 11.70 33.77 -3.69
N PRO A 63 11.12 32.67 -4.20
CA PRO A 63 9.68 32.49 -4.20
C PRO A 63 9.10 32.57 -2.79
N ALA A 64 7.99 33.27 -2.67
CA ALA A 64 7.15 33.34 -1.47
C ALA A 64 6.90 31.93 -0.89
N ARG A 65 7.18 31.71 0.40
CA ARG A 65 6.96 30.43 1.08
C ARG A 65 5.74 30.50 1.98
N THR A 66 4.71 29.73 1.64
CA THR A 66 3.48 29.62 2.43
C THR A 66 3.68 28.66 3.61
N THR A 67 3.37 29.11 4.83
CA THR A 67 3.17 28.25 6.01
C THR A 67 1.70 27.90 6.17
N TYR A 68 1.45 26.68 6.65
CA TYR A 68 0.11 26.13 6.88
C TYR A 68 -0.06 25.80 8.36
N GLU A 69 -1.26 26.10 8.87
CA GLU A 69 -1.80 25.64 10.15
C GLU A 69 -3.07 24.83 9.90
N VAL A 70 -3.38 23.90 10.80
CA VAL A 70 -4.66 23.20 10.80
C VAL A 70 -5.74 24.12 11.36
N THR A 71 -6.96 24.03 10.82
CA THR A 71 -8.14 24.71 11.40
C THR A 71 -8.86 23.76 12.37
N PRO A 72 -9.78 24.25 13.25
CA PRO A 72 -10.61 23.36 14.06
C PRO A 72 -11.35 22.31 13.22
N LYS A 73 -11.88 22.72 12.04
CA LYS A 73 -12.49 21.80 11.07
C LYS A 73 -11.49 20.74 10.58
N GLY A 74 -10.25 21.13 10.31
CA GLY A 74 -9.18 20.21 9.94
C GLY A 74 -8.79 19.24 11.06
N GLU A 75 -8.87 19.67 12.32
CA GLU A 75 -8.65 18.78 13.46
C GLU A 75 -9.74 17.72 13.56
N ASP A 76 -11.02 18.13 13.47
CA ASP A 76 -12.15 17.23 13.49
C ASP A 76 -12.10 16.21 12.34
N GLU A 77 -11.73 16.67 11.13
CA GLU A 77 -11.57 15.80 9.96
C GLU A 77 -10.42 14.80 10.15
N PHE A 78 -9.26 15.24 10.64
CA PHE A 78 -8.13 14.35 10.91
C PHE A 78 -8.51 13.27 11.92
N ASP A 79 -9.15 13.67 13.02
CA ASP A 79 -9.59 12.79 14.08
C ASP A 79 -10.66 11.80 13.60
N GLY A 80 -11.61 12.27 12.79
CA GLY A 80 -12.65 11.43 12.17
C GLY A 80 -12.05 10.37 11.26
N LEU A 81 -11.15 10.76 10.35
CA LEU A 81 -10.45 9.83 9.45
C LEU A 81 -9.59 8.82 10.23
N LEU A 82 -8.85 9.30 11.23
CA LEU A 82 -8.01 8.44 12.06
C LEU A 82 -8.87 7.39 12.76
N ARG A 83 -9.90 7.81 13.51
CA ARG A 83 -10.79 6.87 14.20
C ARG A 83 -11.53 5.95 13.23
N GLY A 84 -11.92 6.45 12.06
CA GLY A 84 -12.53 5.65 10.99
C GLY A 84 -11.65 4.45 10.65
N HIS A 85 -10.39 4.68 10.29
CA HIS A 85 -9.45 3.59 9.95
C HIS A 85 -9.06 2.69 11.12
N TRP A 86 -9.20 3.16 12.37
CA TRP A 86 -8.97 2.33 13.56
C TRP A 86 -10.17 1.43 13.91
N TRP A 87 -11.40 1.90 13.68
CA TRP A 87 -12.63 1.17 14.04
C TRP A 87 -13.21 0.36 12.88
N GLN A 88 -12.82 0.65 11.65
CA GLN A 88 -13.30 -0.04 10.47
C GLN A 88 -12.18 -0.81 9.78
N VAL A 89 -12.49 -2.02 9.33
CA VAL A 89 -11.63 -2.76 8.41
C VAL A 89 -12.11 -2.46 7.00
N GLU A 90 -11.34 -1.68 6.26
CA GLU A 90 -11.63 -1.34 4.87
C GLU A 90 -10.97 -2.34 3.92
N ASP A 91 -11.70 -2.75 2.88
CA ASP A 91 -11.14 -3.54 1.79
C ASP A 91 -10.29 -2.63 0.89
N THR A 92 -9.00 -2.94 0.79
CA THR A 92 -8.12 -2.28 -0.18
C THR A 92 -8.22 -2.97 -1.53
N ALA A 93 -8.27 -2.19 -2.61
CA ALA A 93 -8.16 -2.74 -3.96
C ALA A 93 -6.84 -3.52 -4.09
N ASP A 94 -6.93 -4.83 -4.29
CA ASP A 94 -5.78 -5.72 -4.50
C ASP A 94 -5.74 -6.19 -5.97
N PRO A 95 -4.82 -5.63 -6.80
CA PRO A 95 -4.66 -6.06 -8.18
C PRO A 95 -4.31 -7.54 -8.31
N PHE A 96 -3.63 -8.13 -7.31
CA PHE A 96 -3.30 -9.55 -7.32
C PHE A 96 -4.56 -10.41 -7.11
N ALA A 97 -5.40 -10.10 -6.12
CA ALA A 97 -6.69 -10.76 -5.95
C ALA A 97 -7.57 -10.66 -7.21
N ALA A 98 -7.60 -9.49 -7.86
CA ALA A 98 -8.30 -9.30 -9.12
C ALA A 98 -7.74 -10.21 -10.23
N ALA A 99 -6.42 -10.28 -10.40
CA ALA A 99 -5.79 -11.19 -11.36
C ALA A 99 -6.04 -12.67 -11.03
N PHE A 100 -5.97 -13.04 -9.75
CA PHE A 100 -6.19 -14.40 -9.26
C PHE A 100 -7.63 -14.89 -9.51
N SER A 101 -8.61 -13.99 -9.55
CA SER A 101 -9.99 -14.35 -9.93
C SER A 101 -10.09 -14.95 -11.34
N PHE A 102 -9.09 -14.70 -12.18
CA PHE A 102 -8.93 -15.28 -13.51
C PHE A 102 -7.85 -16.37 -13.57
N LEU A 103 -7.53 -17.04 -12.44
CA LEU A 103 -6.56 -18.13 -12.39
C LEU A 103 -6.72 -19.17 -13.52
N PRO A 104 -7.93 -19.61 -13.91
CA PRO A 104 -8.11 -20.56 -15.01
C PRO A 104 -7.66 -20.05 -16.38
N ALA A 105 -7.41 -18.74 -16.53
CA ALA A 105 -6.93 -18.14 -17.77
C ALA A 105 -5.42 -18.27 -17.98
N MET A 106 -4.69 -18.78 -16.98
CA MET A 106 -3.24 -18.98 -17.03
C MET A 106 -2.90 -20.48 -17.09
N PRO A 107 -1.90 -20.90 -17.87
CA PRO A 107 -1.36 -22.25 -17.81
C PRO A 107 -0.99 -22.64 -16.38
N ARG A 108 -1.30 -23.87 -15.96
CA ARG A 108 -1.10 -24.31 -14.57
C ARG A 108 0.36 -24.19 -14.11
N GLU A 109 1.30 -24.55 -14.98
CA GLU A 109 2.74 -24.44 -14.70
C GLU A 109 3.16 -22.98 -14.49
N GLU A 110 2.66 -22.06 -15.35
CA GLU A 110 2.92 -20.63 -15.22
C GLU A 110 2.32 -20.07 -13.91
N ALA A 111 1.08 -20.46 -13.58
CA ALA A 111 0.42 -20.01 -12.36
C ALA A 111 1.15 -20.47 -11.09
N ALA A 112 1.60 -21.74 -11.05
CA ALA A 112 2.41 -22.25 -9.95
C ALA A 112 3.74 -21.51 -9.84
N ALA A 113 4.47 -21.35 -10.96
CA ALA A 113 5.74 -20.64 -11.00
C ALA A 113 5.60 -19.16 -10.56
N ALA A 114 4.53 -18.48 -10.98
CA ALA A 114 4.24 -17.11 -10.59
C ALA A 114 4.00 -16.97 -9.07
N LEU A 115 3.27 -17.92 -8.45
CA LEU A 115 3.07 -17.95 -7.00
C LEU A 115 4.38 -18.22 -6.25
N ARG A 116 5.22 -19.15 -6.73
CA ARG A 116 6.56 -19.40 -6.13
C ARG A 116 7.44 -18.15 -6.21
N ASN A 117 7.45 -17.47 -7.37
CA ASN A 117 8.17 -16.20 -7.52
C ASN A 117 7.63 -15.12 -6.57
N ARG A 118 6.30 -14.99 -6.45
CA ARG A 118 5.68 -14.07 -5.48
C ARG A 118 6.13 -14.38 -4.05
N ALA A 119 6.18 -15.65 -3.66
CA ALA A 119 6.68 -16.07 -2.35
C ALA A 119 8.15 -15.69 -2.12
N ILE A 120 9.01 -15.77 -3.15
CA ILE A 120 10.41 -15.32 -3.07
C ILE A 120 10.47 -13.81 -2.78
N GLN A 121 9.72 -12.99 -3.53
CA GLN A 121 9.69 -11.54 -3.34
C GLN A 121 9.18 -11.14 -1.95
N LEU A 122 8.13 -11.82 -1.47
CA LEU A 122 7.58 -11.58 -0.13
C LEU A 122 8.56 -12.00 0.96
N ARG A 123 9.29 -13.11 0.81
CA ARG A 123 10.35 -13.52 1.75
C ARG A 123 11.45 -12.47 1.86
N ALA A 124 11.95 -11.96 0.73
CA ALA A 124 12.94 -10.89 0.73
C ALA A 124 12.43 -9.65 1.48
N ARG A 125 11.13 -9.33 1.36
CA ARG A 125 10.49 -8.24 2.11
C ARG A 125 10.43 -8.55 3.62
N VAL A 126 10.07 -9.76 4.01
CA VAL A 126 10.06 -10.21 5.42
C VAL A 126 11.45 -10.08 6.03
N ASP A 127 12.47 -10.58 5.35
CA ASP A 127 13.85 -10.53 5.82
C ASP A 127 14.33 -9.08 6.00
N TRP A 128 13.99 -8.20 5.05
CA TRP A 128 14.28 -6.78 5.16
C TRP A 128 13.55 -6.11 6.35
N MET A 129 12.28 -6.43 6.58
CA MET A 129 11.52 -5.87 7.71
C MET A 129 12.07 -6.37 9.05
N ARG A 130 12.43 -7.65 9.17
CA ARG A 130 13.07 -8.22 10.36
C ARG A 130 14.44 -7.60 10.63
N ALA A 131 15.28 -7.47 9.60
CA ALA A 131 16.56 -6.77 9.75
C ALA A 131 16.37 -5.29 10.16
N SER A 132 15.31 -4.65 9.68
CA SER A 132 14.97 -3.28 10.08
C SER A 132 14.59 -3.18 11.57
N LEU A 133 13.88 -4.17 12.12
CA LEU A 133 13.54 -4.27 13.55
C LEU A 133 14.78 -4.36 14.45
N ASP A 134 15.85 -4.97 13.95
CA ASP A 134 17.12 -5.11 14.66
C ASP A 134 18.07 -3.93 14.47
N SER A 135 17.73 -2.96 13.62
CA SER A 135 18.59 -1.82 13.33
C SER A 135 18.58 -0.76 14.43
N ASN A 136 19.76 -0.18 14.73
CA ASN A 136 19.87 0.97 15.63
C ASN A 136 19.05 2.17 15.14
N TRP A 137 18.93 2.34 13.82
CA TRP A 137 18.09 3.39 13.25
C TRP A 137 16.64 3.28 13.74
N LEU A 138 16.04 2.10 13.69
CA LEU A 138 14.67 1.93 14.17
C LEU A 138 14.58 2.03 15.70
N ARG A 139 15.50 1.38 16.41
CA ARG A 139 15.47 1.28 17.88
C ARG A 139 15.76 2.60 18.60
N GLU A 140 16.60 3.46 18.02
CA GLU A 140 17.08 4.68 18.68
C GLU A 140 16.50 5.97 18.09
N THR A 141 16.01 5.97 16.84
CA THR A 141 15.58 7.21 16.15
C THR A 141 14.08 7.29 15.86
N LYS A 142 13.32 6.21 16.07
CA LYS A 142 11.89 6.15 15.73
C LYS A 142 11.02 5.86 16.95
N PRO A 143 9.77 6.36 16.98
CA PRO A 143 8.80 5.94 17.98
C PRO A 143 8.58 4.42 17.95
N VAL A 144 8.36 3.83 19.13
CA VAL A 144 8.21 2.37 19.30
C VAL A 144 7.15 1.76 18.38
N HIS A 145 6.03 2.47 18.15
CA HIS A 145 4.95 1.96 17.30
C HIS A 145 5.35 1.77 15.83
N VAL A 146 6.43 2.42 15.37
CA VAL A 146 6.96 2.17 14.02
C VAL A 146 7.45 0.71 13.95
N GLY A 147 8.12 0.21 14.98
CA GLY A 147 8.47 -1.22 15.07
C GLY A 147 7.25 -2.13 14.99
N TRP A 148 6.18 -1.81 15.72
CA TRP A 148 4.93 -2.59 15.66
C TRP A 148 4.29 -2.60 14.27
N MET A 149 4.44 -1.53 13.48
CA MET A 149 4.00 -1.53 12.08
C MET A 149 4.81 -2.53 11.23
N PHE A 150 6.14 -2.58 11.40
CA PHE A 150 7.00 -3.55 10.71
C PHE A 150 6.68 -4.98 11.12
N GLU A 151 6.37 -5.22 12.40
CA GLU A 151 5.91 -6.54 12.89
C GLU A 151 4.61 -6.97 12.20
N LEU A 152 3.60 -6.09 12.13
CA LEU A 152 2.34 -6.38 11.44
C LEU A 152 2.55 -6.66 9.95
N TRP A 153 3.37 -5.85 9.27
CA TRP A 153 3.66 -6.06 7.85
C TRP A 153 4.42 -7.36 7.59
N SER A 154 5.34 -7.73 8.49
CA SER A 154 6.06 -9.00 8.43
C SER A 154 5.10 -10.18 8.60
N ALA A 155 4.25 -10.14 9.62
CA ALA A 155 3.26 -11.20 9.86
C ALA A 155 2.31 -11.40 8.67
N ARG A 156 1.84 -10.31 8.05
CA ARG A 156 1.00 -10.36 6.84
C ARG A 156 1.74 -10.99 5.65
N ALA A 157 2.97 -10.56 5.39
CA ALA A 157 3.77 -11.09 4.30
C ALA A 157 4.13 -12.57 4.51
N GLU A 158 4.43 -12.99 5.74
CA GLU A 158 4.68 -14.40 6.08
C GLU A 158 3.46 -15.29 5.85
N ALA A 159 2.27 -14.81 6.24
CA ALA A 159 1.03 -15.51 5.97
C ALA A 159 0.79 -15.69 4.46
N GLU A 160 1.10 -14.65 3.68
CA GLU A 160 0.95 -14.68 2.21
C GLU A 160 2.01 -15.56 1.53
N VAL A 161 3.26 -15.58 2.01
CA VAL A 161 4.29 -16.54 1.56
C VAL A 161 3.78 -17.96 1.74
N ALA A 162 3.32 -18.30 2.95
CA ALA A 162 2.83 -19.63 3.25
C ALA A 162 1.61 -19.98 2.39
N TRP A 163 0.73 -19.01 2.11
CA TRP A 163 -0.39 -19.21 1.20
C TRP A 163 0.06 -19.46 -0.24
N CYS A 164 0.97 -18.67 -0.79
CA CYS A 164 1.47 -18.83 -2.15
C CYS A 164 2.08 -20.22 -2.38
N GLU A 165 2.91 -20.68 -1.45
CA GLU A 165 3.54 -22.02 -1.52
C GLU A 165 2.49 -23.13 -1.53
N ARG A 166 1.53 -23.08 -0.59
CA ARG A 166 0.46 -24.09 -0.50
C ARG A 166 -0.43 -24.12 -1.73
N ILE A 167 -0.74 -22.96 -2.32
CA ILE A 167 -1.59 -22.90 -3.52
C ILE A 167 -0.81 -23.36 -4.76
N ALA A 168 0.47 -23.02 -4.89
CA ALA A 168 1.32 -23.55 -5.96
C ALA A 168 1.36 -25.08 -5.93
N GLU A 169 1.55 -25.68 -4.75
CA GLU A 169 1.53 -27.14 -4.57
C GLU A 169 0.20 -27.77 -5.00
N ARG A 170 -0.93 -27.14 -4.69
CA ARG A 170 -2.26 -27.61 -5.12
C ARG A 170 -2.43 -27.54 -6.64
N ILE A 171 -1.91 -26.47 -7.26
CA ILE A 171 -1.95 -26.32 -8.72
C ILE A 171 -1.12 -27.42 -9.38
N GLU A 172 0.11 -27.64 -8.91
CA GLU A 172 1.04 -28.68 -9.36
C GLU A 172 0.44 -30.09 -9.18
N ALA A 173 -0.26 -30.34 -8.08
CA ALA A 173 -0.94 -31.60 -7.80
C ALA A 173 -2.22 -31.83 -8.64
N GLY A 174 -2.58 -30.91 -9.53
CA GLY A 174 -3.73 -31.07 -10.42
C GLY A 174 -5.09 -30.87 -9.74
N VAL A 175 -5.15 -30.19 -8.59
CA VAL A 175 -6.43 -29.91 -7.91
C VAL A 175 -7.38 -29.15 -8.86
N SER A 176 -8.61 -29.63 -8.97
CA SER A 176 -9.66 -29.01 -9.81
C SER A 176 -9.95 -27.59 -9.34
N TYR A 177 -10.05 -26.65 -10.29
CA TYR A 177 -10.49 -25.27 -9.99
C TYR A 177 -12.01 -25.17 -9.82
N LEU A 178 -12.72 -26.21 -10.25
CA LEU A 178 -14.16 -26.32 -10.09
C LEU A 178 -14.48 -27.19 -8.88
N PRO A 179 -15.48 -26.82 -8.07
CA PRO A 179 -16.09 -27.75 -7.14
C PRO A 179 -16.63 -28.99 -7.89
N ALA A 180 -16.58 -30.17 -7.28
CA ALA A 180 -17.01 -31.43 -7.90
C ALA A 180 -18.45 -31.42 -8.46
N GLY A 181 -19.33 -30.53 -7.95
CA GLY A 181 -20.69 -30.34 -8.46
C GLY A 181 -20.81 -29.41 -9.68
N LEU A 182 -19.79 -28.60 -9.97
CA LEU A 182 -19.75 -27.64 -11.07
C LEU A 182 -18.91 -28.11 -12.26
N GLU A 183 -18.18 -29.22 -12.15
CA GLU A 183 -17.46 -29.84 -13.27
C GLU A 183 -18.39 -30.21 -14.45
N ARG A 184 -19.69 -30.37 -14.17
CA ARG A 184 -20.74 -30.70 -15.15
C ARG A 184 -21.70 -29.54 -15.46
N ALA A 185 -21.46 -28.34 -14.90
CA ALA A 185 -22.34 -27.19 -15.10
C ALA A 185 -22.00 -26.46 -16.40
N GLU A 186 -22.94 -26.43 -17.35
CA GLU A 186 -22.81 -25.68 -18.60
C GLU A 186 -22.69 -24.17 -18.29
N GLY A 187 -21.52 -23.59 -18.61
CA GLY A 187 -21.29 -22.14 -18.56
C GLY A 187 -19.93 -21.72 -18.00
N TRP A 188 -19.40 -22.44 -17.01
CA TRP A 188 -18.08 -22.11 -16.42
C TRP A 188 -16.92 -22.69 -17.24
N SER A 189 -17.10 -23.89 -17.80
CA SER A 189 -16.13 -24.57 -18.69
C SER A 189 -15.90 -23.83 -20.03
N GLY A 190 -16.92 -23.17 -20.56
CA GLY A 190 -16.86 -22.58 -21.91
C GLY A 190 -15.91 -21.39 -22.05
N TRP A 191 -15.48 -20.74 -20.96
CA TRP A 191 -14.45 -19.68 -21.05
C TRP A 191 -13.04 -20.24 -21.27
N GLN A 192 -12.75 -21.45 -20.78
CA GLN A 192 -11.45 -22.10 -20.98
C GLN A 192 -11.26 -22.54 -22.44
N GLU A 193 -12.31 -23.05 -23.08
CA GLU A 193 -12.32 -23.43 -24.51
C GLU A 193 -12.15 -22.23 -25.46
N ARG A 194 -12.33 -21.00 -24.97
CA ARG A 194 -12.17 -19.75 -25.75
C ARG A 194 -10.78 -19.13 -25.63
N LEU A 195 -9.90 -19.68 -24.80
CA LEU A 195 -8.54 -19.16 -24.65
C LEU A 195 -7.62 -19.81 -25.68
N PRO A 196 -6.86 -19.03 -26.48
CA PRO A 196 -5.95 -19.61 -27.45
C PRO A 196 -4.82 -20.37 -26.74
N ASP A 197 -4.51 -21.58 -27.23
CA ASP A 197 -3.27 -22.28 -26.89
C ASP A 197 -2.10 -21.38 -27.30
N ARG A 198 -1.43 -20.77 -26.32
CA ARG A 198 -0.19 -20.03 -26.55
C ARG A 198 0.94 -20.73 -25.80
N PRO A 199 1.98 -21.21 -26.50
CA PRO A 199 3.17 -21.70 -25.84
C PRO A 199 3.85 -20.58 -25.05
N PHE A 200 4.41 -20.95 -23.90
CA PHE A 200 5.13 -20.06 -23.01
C PHE A 200 6.56 -19.85 -23.53
N ASP A 201 6.84 -18.67 -24.07
CA ASP A 201 8.21 -18.20 -24.29
C ASP A 201 8.63 -17.33 -23.09
N ALA A 202 9.44 -17.89 -22.19
CA ALA A 202 10.04 -17.14 -21.08
C ALA A 202 10.95 -16.03 -21.63
N LYS A 203 10.72 -14.78 -21.25
CA LYS A 203 11.66 -13.67 -21.40
C LYS A 203 12.30 -13.29 -20.07
#